data_AF-A0AAE0TVD3-F1
#
_entry.id   AF-A0AAE0TVD3-F1
#
_cell.length_a   1.000
_cell.length_b   1.000
_cell.length_c   1.000
_cell.angle_alpha   90.00
_cell.angle_beta   90.00
_cell.angle_gamma   90.00
#
_symmetry.space_group_name_H-M   'P 1'
#
loop_
_entity.id
_entity.type
_entity.pdbx_description
1 polymer ?
#
loop_
_entity_poly.entity_id
_entity_poly.type
_entity_poly.pdbx_seq_one_letter_code
_entity_poly.pdbx_strand_id
1 'polypeptide(L)'
;MSSAGRSKVGFPALYEDDDQRSIRKSEVEELSKHSGKNVKGYMAKSQLDAVNRLHEEETHKKQAEAIKHDPTLAATLHGNKPHKGAIIDKQLMEEEADMLMKKKGNKRSGSMPGGNY
;
A
#
# COMPACT_ATOMS: atom_id res chain seq x y z
N MET A 1 -34.96 -7.53 -35.83
CA MET A 1 -33.60 -6.94 -35.77
C MET A 1 -33.70 -5.71 -34.88
N SER A 2 -33.19 -5.77 -33.65
CA SER A 2 -33.41 -4.76 -32.61
C SER A 2 -32.57 -3.51 -32.84
N SER A 3 -33.26 -2.38 -32.97
CA SER A 3 -32.71 -1.03 -33.08
C SER A 3 -32.19 -0.56 -31.72
N ALA A 4 -30.94 -0.88 -31.41
CA ALA A 4 -30.27 -0.45 -30.17
C ALA A 4 -29.02 0.38 -30.47
N GLY A 5 -29.11 1.39 -31.35
CA GLY A 5 -27.93 2.15 -31.82
C GLY A 5 -28.18 3.59 -32.24
N ARG A 6 -29.31 4.21 -31.85
CA ARG A 6 -29.66 5.60 -32.23
C ARG A 6 -29.50 6.61 -31.08
N SER A 7 -28.59 6.35 -30.14
CA SER A 7 -28.27 7.31 -29.09
C SER A 7 -27.29 8.37 -29.64
N LYS A 8 -27.51 9.65 -29.32
CA LYS A 8 -26.60 10.77 -29.68
C LYS A 8 -25.21 10.62 -29.02
N VAL A 9 -25.13 9.78 -27.98
CA VAL A 9 -23.97 9.58 -27.12
C VAL A 9 -23.32 8.20 -27.32
N GLY A 10 -23.50 7.55 -28.47
CA GLY A 10 -22.80 6.30 -28.81
C GLY A 10 -23.41 5.02 -28.22
N PHE A 11 -22.73 3.88 -28.46
CA PHE A 11 -23.13 2.57 -27.93
C PHE A 11 -22.58 2.38 -26.50
N PRO A 12 -23.40 2.00 -25.52
CA PRO A 12 -22.97 1.83 -24.13
C PRO A 12 -21.93 0.71 -23.94
N ALA A 13 -21.84 -0.25 -24.86
CA ALA A 13 -20.85 -1.33 -24.84
C ALA A 13 -19.44 -0.91 -25.33
N LEU A 14 -19.28 0.32 -25.86
CA LEU A 14 -18.00 0.85 -26.33
C LEU A 14 -17.30 1.73 -25.30
N TYR A 15 -17.97 2.10 -24.20
CA TYR A 15 -17.37 2.92 -23.15
C TYR A 15 -16.68 2.02 -22.12
N GLU A 16 -15.41 2.28 -21.87
CA GLU A 16 -14.65 1.66 -20.79
C GLU A 16 -14.87 2.48 -19.51
N ASP A 17 -15.11 1.82 -18.37
CA ASP A 17 -15.52 2.48 -17.12
C ASP A 17 -14.51 3.54 -16.63
N ASP A 18 -13.25 3.44 -17.05
CA ASP A 18 -12.18 4.37 -16.67
C ASP A 18 -12.07 5.63 -17.55
N ASP A 19 -12.78 5.70 -18.69
CA ASP A 19 -12.77 6.88 -19.58
C ASP A 19 -13.48 8.10 -18.97
N GLN A 20 -14.31 7.90 -17.93
CA GLN A 20 -15.18 8.95 -17.38
C GLN A 20 -14.89 9.33 -15.92
N ARG A 21 -13.86 8.74 -15.29
CA ARG A 21 -13.58 8.97 -13.87
C ARG A 21 -12.73 10.22 -13.66
N SER A 22 -13.20 11.11 -12.78
CA SER A 22 -12.41 12.26 -12.30
C SER A 22 -11.77 11.96 -10.95
N ILE A 23 -10.52 12.36 -10.78
CA ILE A 23 -9.76 12.21 -9.53
C ILE A 23 -10.18 13.29 -8.52
N ARG A 24 -10.19 12.96 -7.23
CA ARG A 24 -10.45 13.94 -6.17
C ARG A 24 -9.23 14.86 -5.99
N LYS A 25 -9.48 16.15 -5.76
CA LYS A 25 -8.41 17.14 -5.53
C LYS A 25 -7.58 16.83 -4.28
N SER A 26 -8.20 16.29 -3.23
CA SER A 26 -7.52 15.89 -1.99
C SER A 26 -6.50 14.78 -2.24
N GLU A 27 -6.86 13.79 -3.06
CA GLU A 27 -6.01 12.66 -3.42
C GLU A 27 -4.78 13.10 -4.22
N VAL A 28 -4.97 14.00 -5.19
CA VAL A 28 -3.85 14.63 -5.92
C VAL A 28 -2.90 15.36 -4.98
N GLU A 29 -3.43 16.05 -3.97
CA GLU A 29 -2.62 16.80 -3.01
C GLU A 29 -1.84 15.89 -2.05
N GLU A 30 -2.48 14.84 -1.53
CA GLU A 30 -1.85 13.82 -0.69
C GLU A 30 -0.71 13.11 -1.43
N LEU A 31 -0.97 12.65 -2.64
CA LEU A 31 0.05 12.00 -3.48
C LEU A 31 1.20 12.94 -3.79
N SER A 32 0.93 14.22 -4.05
CA SER A 32 2.00 15.19 -4.31
C SER A 32 2.89 15.40 -3.09
N LYS A 33 2.31 15.40 -1.87
CA LYS A 33 3.06 15.51 -0.60
C LYS A 33 3.91 14.26 -0.32
N HIS A 34 3.37 13.06 -0.51
CA HIS A 34 4.06 11.81 -0.19
C HIS A 34 5.10 11.41 -1.25
N SER A 35 4.79 11.62 -2.54
CA SER A 35 5.69 11.25 -3.63
C SER A 35 6.77 12.30 -3.93
N GLY A 36 6.55 13.56 -3.53
CA GLY A 36 7.39 14.70 -3.91
C GLY A 36 7.26 15.10 -5.39
N LYS A 37 6.36 14.48 -6.16
CA LYS A 37 6.10 14.86 -7.56
C LYS A 37 4.97 15.88 -7.64
N ASN A 38 5.08 16.85 -8.56
CA ASN A 38 4.04 17.86 -8.79
C ASN A 38 2.96 17.33 -9.73
N VAL A 39 2.06 16.49 -9.19
CA VAL A 39 0.92 15.92 -9.94
C VAL A 39 -0.10 16.98 -10.33
N LYS A 40 -0.16 18.08 -9.58
CA LYS A 40 -1.09 19.20 -9.82
C LYS A 40 -0.74 20.01 -11.07
N GLY A 41 0.51 19.96 -11.52
CA GLY A 41 0.97 20.66 -12.72
C GLY A 41 0.65 19.98 -14.05
N TYR A 42 0.16 18.73 -14.02
CA TYR A 42 -0.22 18.00 -15.23
C TYR A 42 -1.58 18.48 -15.77
N MET A 43 -1.78 18.32 -17.09
CA MET A 43 -3.07 18.57 -17.73
C MET A 43 -4.11 17.57 -17.22
N ALA A 44 -5.39 17.95 -17.19
CA ALA A 44 -6.45 17.13 -16.60
C ALA A 44 -6.48 15.66 -17.10
N LYS A 45 -6.19 15.44 -18.39
CA LYS A 45 -6.13 14.08 -18.97
C LYS A 45 -4.91 13.29 -18.49
N SER A 46 -3.74 13.91 -18.43
CA SER A 46 -2.49 13.24 -17.98
C SER A 46 -2.36 13.18 -16.46
N GLN A 47 -3.20 13.91 -15.74
CA GLN A 47 -3.25 13.88 -14.29
C GLN A 47 -3.72 12.52 -13.76
N LEU A 48 -4.68 11.88 -14.45
CA LEU A 48 -5.18 10.55 -14.09
C LEU A 48 -4.08 9.50 -14.24
N ASP A 49 -3.43 9.47 -15.39
CA ASP A 49 -2.29 8.58 -15.65
C ASP A 49 -1.16 8.80 -14.62
N ALA A 50 -0.87 10.05 -14.28
CA ALA A 50 0.15 10.39 -13.30
C ALA A 50 -0.21 9.92 -11.87
N VAL A 51 -1.48 10.04 -11.48
CA VAL A 51 -1.99 9.54 -10.19
C VAL A 51 -1.93 8.02 -10.13
N ASN A 52 -2.42 7.34 -11.17
CA ASN A 52 -2.42 5.88 -11.23
C ASN A 52 -0.99 5.33 -11.14
N ARG A 53 -0.06 5.90 -11.91
CA ARG A 53 1.36 5.52 -11.85
C ARG A 53 1.97 5.75 -10.47
N LEU A 54 1.60 6.83 -9.78
CA LEU A 54 2.09 7.10 -8.43
C LEU A 54 1.53 6.11 -7.41
N HIS A 55 0.25 5.76 -7.50
CA HIS A 55 -0.35 4.71 -6.67
C HIS A 55 0.34 3.37 -6.89
N GLU A 56 0.63 3.01 -8.14
CA GLU A 56 1.42 1.81 -8.47
C GLU A 56 2.81 1.87 -7.83
N GLU A 57 3.54 2.98 -7.98
CA GLU A 57 4.85 3.15 -7.36
C GLU A 57 4.80 3.04 -5.83
N GLU A 58 3.79 3.61 -5.17
CA GLU A 58 3.61 3.52 -3.72
C GLU A 58 3.24 2.11 -3.25
N THR A 59 2.35 1.43 -3.97
CA THR A 59 1.97 0.05 -3.65
C THR A 59 3.17 -0.89 -3.81
N HIS A 60 3.96 -0.73 -4.87
CA HIS A 60 5.21 -1.49 -5.05
C HIS A 60 6.23 -1.21 -3.95
N LYS A 61 6.40 0.05 -3.51
CA LYS A 61 7.29 0.39 -2.40
C LYS A 61 6.84 -0.27 -1.10
N LYS A 62 5.56 -0.16 -0.75
CA LYS A 62 4.99 -0.79 0.47
C LYS A 62 5.14 -2.31 0.44
N GLN A 63 4.88 -2.93 -0.72
CA GLN A 63 5.11 -4.37 -0.89
C GLN A 63 6.58 -4.74 -0.74
N ALA A 64 7.49 -4.00 -1.35
CA ALA A 64 8.93 -4.24 -1.24
C ALA A 64 9.43 -4.09 0.21
N GLU A 65 8.93 -3.10 0.95
CA GLU A 65 9.22 -2.95 2.39
C GLU A 65 8.66 -4.11 3.20
N ALA A 66 7.42 -4.52 2.95
CA ALA A 66 6.82 -5.67 3.63
C ALA A 66 7.60 -6.98 3.36
N ILE A 67 8.08 -7.18 2.12
CA ILE A 67 8.91 -8.33 1.74
C ILE A 67 10.26 -8.33 2.46
N LYS A 68 10.85 -7.14 2.74
CA LYS A 68 12.10 -7.05 3.51
C LYS A 68 11.91 -7.46 4.97
N HIS A 69 10.71 -7.26 5.52
CA HIS A 69 10.39 -7.60 6.91
C HIS A 69 9.90 -9.03 7.08
N ASP A 70 9.07 -9.53 6.18
CA ASP A 70 8.56 -10.90 6.23
C ASP A 70 9.21 -11.75 5.12
N PRO A 71 10.11 -12.69 5.48
CA PRO A 71 10.81 -13.54 4.51
C PRO A 71 9.87 -14.54 3.80
N THR A 72 8.67 -14.79 4.33
CA THR A 72 7.67 -15.69 3.70
C THR A 72 6.77 -14.97 2.70
N LEU A 73 6.66 -13.63 2.80
CA LEU A 73 5.65 -12.87 2.10
C LEU A 73 5.80 -12.95 0.57
N ALA A 74 7.03 -12.86 0.05
CA ALA A 74 7.27 -12.97 -1.39
C ALA A 74 6.72 -14.26 -2.00
N ALA A 75 6.96 -15.41 -1.34
CA ALA A 75 6.43 -16.68 -1.81
C ALA A 75 4.89 -16.70 -1.80
N THR A 76 4.28 -16.23 -0.71
CA THR A 76 2.82 -16.20 -0.57
C THR A 76 2.13 -15.26 -1.59
N LEU A 77 2.71 -14.08 -1.86
CA LEU A 77 2.20 -13.13 -2.84
C LEU A 77 2.19 -13.71 -4.26
N HIS A 78 3.15 -14.58 -4.58
CA HIS A 78 3.22 -15.28 -5.86
C HIS A 78 2.46 -16.62 -5.88
N GLY A 79 1.71 -16.96 -4.83
CA GLY A 79 0.95 -18.21 -4.74
C GLY A 79 1.81 -19.47 -4.52
N ASN A 80 3.09 -19.28 -4.17
CA ASN A 80 4.05 -20.36 -3.94
C ASN A 80 4.13 -20.72 -2.46
N LYS A 81 4.55 -21.95 -2.16
CA LYS A 81 4.86 -22.37 -0.80
C LYS A 81 6.19 -21.73 -0.36
N PRO A 82 6.25 -21.08 0.81
CA PRO A 82 7.51 -20.55 1.34
C PRO A 82 8.50 -21.69 1.62
N HIS A 83 9.78 -21.40 1.44
CA HIS A 83 10.85 -22.38 1.67
C HIS A 83 11.07 -22.60 3.18
N LYS A 84 11.67 -23.74 3.54
CA LYS A 84 11.89 -24.10 4.96
C LYS A 84 12.69 -23.04 5.74
N GLY A 85 13.70 -22.44 5.12
CA GLY A 85 14.50 -21.36 5.71
C GLY A 85 13.66 -20.13 6.07
N ALA A 86 12.90 -19.57 5.14
CA ALA A 86 12.03 -18.42 5.39
C ALA A 86 11.00 -18.69 6.49
N ILE A 87 10.49 -19.92 6.59
CA ILE A 87 9.57 -20.29 7.67
C ILE A 87 10.30 -20.22 9.02
N ILE A 88 11.52 -20.75 9.11
CA ILE A 88 12.34 -20.72 10.32
C ILE A 88 12.70 -19.28 10.68
N ASP A 89 13.12 -18.46 9.72
CA ASP A 89 13.48 -17.06 9.95
C ASP A 89 12.27 -16.27 10.49
N LYS A 90 11.07 -16.51 9.94
CA LYS A 90 9.83 -15.91 10.45
C LYS A 90 9.52 -16.35 11.88
N GLN A 91 9.66 -17.64 12.20
CA GLN A 91 9.46 -18.15 13.55
C GLN A 91 10.43 -17.50 14.55
N LEU A 92 11.70 -17.38 14.19
CA LEU A 92 12.71 -16.73 15.02
C LEU A 92 12.39 -15.25 15.27
N MET A 93 11.94 -14.52 14.24
CA MET A 93 11.52 -13.12 14.37
C MET A 93 10.31 -12.96 15.30
N GLU A 94 9.32 -13.85 15.20
CA GLU A 94 8.13 -13.84 16.07
C GLU A 94 8.51 -14.14 17.53
N GLU A 95 9.36 -15.15 17.76
CA GLU A 95 9.87 -15.48 19.09
C GLU A 95 10.69 -14.33 19.72
N GLU A 96 11.53 -13.67 18.92
CA GLU A 96 12.32 -12.52 19.37
C GLU A 96 11.43 -11.33 19.74
N ALA A 97 10.40 -11.03 18.93
CA ALA A 97 9.44 -9.97 19.20
C ALA A 97 8.67 -10.23 20.51
N ASP A 98 8.24 -11.46 20.75
CA ASP A 98 7.55 -11.86 21.99
C ASP A 98 8.44 -11.74 23.22
N MET A 99 9.71 -12.17 23.10
CA MET A 99 10.69 -11.99 24.17
C MET A 99 10.95 -10.51 24.46
N LEU A 100 11.06 -9.68 23.42
CA LEU A 100 11.27 -8.23 23.57
C LEU A 100 10.07 -7.55 24.25
N MET A 101 8.84 -7.95 23.92
CA MET A 101 7.62 -7.45 24.56
C MET A 101 7.60 -7.79 26.06
N LYS A 102 7.89 -9.05 26.42
CA LYS A 102 7.98 -9.49 27.81
C LYS A 102 9.05 -8.72 28.59
N LYS A 103 10.23 -8.49 27.98
CA LYS A 103 11.34 -7.74 28.60
C LYS A 103 11.03 -6.25 28.75
N LYS A 104 10.37 -5.62 27.78
CA LYS A 104 9.91 -4.21 27.89
C LYS A 104 8.83 -4.04 28.95
N GLY A 105 7.91 -4.99 29.09
CA GLY A 105 6.92 -5.02 30.17
C GLY A 105 7.58 -5.00 31.55
N ASN A 106 8.59 -5.85 31.77
CA ASN A 106 9.34 -5.90 33.03
C ASN A 106 10.21 -4.67 33.31
N LYS A 107 10.73 -3.98 32.28
CA LYS A 107 11.49 -2.73 32.46
C LYS A 107 10.60 -1.55 32.84
N ARG A 108 9.35 -1.52 32.35
CA ARG A 108 8.39 -0.44 32.67
C ARG A 108 7.83 -0.54 34.10
N SER A 109 7.86 -1.72 34.71
CA SER A 109 7.49 -1.94 36.11
C SER A 109 8.64 -1.73 37.11
N GLY A 110 9.85 -1.37 36.65
CA GLY A 110 11.05 -1.20 37.49
C GLY A 110 11.57 0.24 37.63
N SER A 111 10.82 1.26 37.19
CA SER A 111 11.20 2.67 37.34
C SER A 111 10.19 3.41 38.23
N MET A 112 10.71 4.00 39.32
CA MET A 112 10.09 4.61 40.53
C MET A 112 9.92 3.61 41.69
N PRO A 113 10.63 3.80 42.83
CA PRO A 113 10.66 5.06 43.58
C PRO A 113 12.05 5.50 44.08
N GLY A 114 12.34 6.79 43.92
CA GLY A 114 13.36 7.47 44.70
C GLY A 114 13.20 8.97 44.46
N GLY A 115 12.93 9.82 45.42
CA GLY A 115 12.74 9.70 46.86
C GLY A 115 12.72 11.15 47.33
N ASN A 116 11.59 11.62 47.86
CA ASN A 116 11.55 12.93 48.51
C ASN A 116 12.29 12.82 49.84
N TYR A 117 13.42 13.52 49.97
CA TYR A 117 13.96 14.03 51.24
C TYR A 117 14.69 15.33 50.98
#